data_AF-D4ZJR9-F1
#
_entry.id   AF-D4ZJR9-F1
#
_cell.length_a   1.000
_cell.length_b   1.000
_cell.length_c   1.000
_cell.angle_alpha   90.00
_cell.angle_beta   90.00
_cell.angle_gamma   90.00
#
_symmetry.space_group_name_H-M   'P 1'
#
loop_
_entity.id
_entity.type
_entity.pdbx_description
1 polymer ?
#
loop_
_entity_poly.entity_id
_entity_poly.type
_entity_poly.pdbx_seq_one_letter_code
_entity_poly.pdbx_strand_id
1 'polypeptide(L)'
;MLCFIKEDKIVAVIAIYSKEKLSQLFVDPNCRKLNIARQLWSAANEICIAEGSNGNYWVKSSTMAIPVYESFGFRLDGAKSKQDGIVYYSMQLVP
;
A
#
# COMPACT_ATOMS: atom_id res chain seq x y z
N MET A 1 4.19 -1.34 -11.22
CA MET A 1 3.37 -0.20 -10.78
C MET A 1 2.01 -0.32 -11.44
N LEU A 2 0.93 -0.09 -10.71
CA LEU A 2 -0.43 -0.08 -11.25
C LEU A 2 -1.07 1.28 -11.04
N CYS A 3 -2.03 1.63 -11.90
CA CYS A 3 -2.83 2.83 -11.78
C CYS A 3 -4.32 2.53 -11.96
N PHE A 4 -5.17 3.34 -11.35
CA PHE A 4 -6.61 3.31 -11.57
C PHE A 4 -6.99 4.51 -12.43
N ILE A 5 -7.57 4.25 -13.60
CA ILE A 5 -7.98 5.28 -14.56
C ILE A 5 -9.49 5.49 -14.45
N LYS A 6 -9.93 6.74 -14.31
CA LYS A 6 -11.33 7.15 -14.34
C LYS A 6 -11.45 8.38 -15.22
N GLU A 7 -12.33 8.35 -16.22
CA GLU A 7 -12.56 9.48 -17.15
C GLU A 7 -11.23 10.00 -17.75
N ASP A 8 -10.41 9.08 -18.27
CA ASP A 8 -9.09 9.34 -18.86
C ASP A 8 -8.07 10.01 -17.93
N LYS A 9 -8.30 9.96 -16.61
CA LYS A 9 -7.38 10.49 -15.59
C LYS A 9 -6.90 9.38 -14.67
N ILE A 10 -5.63 9.42 -14.31
CA ILE A 10 -5.08 8.60 -13.24
C ILE A 10 -5.57 9.18 -11.91
N VAL A 11 -6.44 8.44 -11.22
CA VAL A 11 -7.02 8.85 -9.92
C VAL A 11 -6.42 8.08 -8.75
N ALA A 12 -5.66 7.02 -9.01
CA ALA A 12 -4.91 6.33 -7.97
C ALA A 12 -3.72 5.57 -8.56
N VAL A 13 -2.70 5.34 -7.71
CA VAL A 13 -1.51 4.58 -8.06
C VAL A 13 -1.07 3.69 -6.90
N ILE A 14 -0.48 2.54 -7.22
CA ILE A 14 0.24 1.69 -6.27
C ILE A 14 1.57 1.25 -6.88
N ALA A 15 2.63 1.27 -6.08
CA ALA A 15 3.93 0.73 -6.44
C ALA A 15 4.43 -0.24 -5.37
N ILE A 16 4.86 -1.41 -5.82
CA ILE A 16 5.57 -2.40 -5.01
C ILE A 16 7.02 -2.43 -5.49
N TYR A 17 7.95 -2.35 -4.55
CA TYR A 17 9.38 -2.47 -4.79
C TYR A 17 9.85 -3.87 -4.39
N SER A 18 10.63 -4.51 -5.27
CA SER A 18 11.22 -5.84 -5.06
C SER A 18 10.23 -6.93 -4.61
N LYS A 19 8.95 -6.80 -4.97
CA LYS A 19 7.86 -7.73 -4.60
C LYS A 19 7.63 -7.90 -3.08
N GLU A 20 8.15 -7.00 -2.26
CA GLU A 20 8.10 -7.07 -0.79
C GLU A 20 7.75 -5.73 -0.13
N LYS A 21 7.99 -4.58 -0.78
CA LYS A 21 7.78 -3.27 -0.16
C LYS A 21 6.68 -2.52 -0.87
N LEU A 22 5.58 -2.23 -0.17
CA LEU A 22 4.59 -1.27 -0.67
C LEU A 22 5.17 0.14 -0.49
N SER A 23 5.65 0.73 -1.60
CA SER A 23 6.43 1.97 -1.58
C SER A 23 5.59 3.22 -1.80
N GLN A 24 4.51 3.11 -2.56
CA GLN A 24 3.60 4.20 -2.87
C GLN A 24 2.17 3.67 -2.96
N LEU A 25 1.24 4.37 -2.33
CA LEU A 25 -0.20 4.16 -2.48
C LEU A 25 -0.90 5.50 -2.31
N PHE A 26 -1.47 6.00 -3.40
CA PHE A 26 -2.16 7.28 -3.43
C PHE A 26 -3.50 7.14 -4.12
N VAL A 27 -4.52 7.80 -3.57
CA VAL A 27 -5.86 7.90 -4.14
C VAL A 27 -6.28 9.36 -4.08
N ASP A 28 -6.72 9.89 -5.22
CA ASP A 28 -7.32 11.20 -5.37
C ASP A 28 -8.40 11.40 -4.27
N PRO A 29 -8.36 12.50 -3.50
CA PRO A 29 -9.31 12.76 -2.42
C PRO A 29 -10.79 12.61 -2.82
N ASN A 30 -11.14 13.01 -4.05
CA ASN A 30 -12.51 12.94 -4.59
C ASN A 30 -12.93 11.52 -4.97
N CYS A 31 -11.97 10.59 -5.04
CA CYS A 31 -12.20 9.18 -5.38
C CYS A 31 -11.95 8.24 -4.19
N ARG A 32 -11.78 8.78 -2.96
CA ARG A 32 -11.65 7.97 -1.74
C ARG A 32 -12.99 7.33 -1.34
N LYS A 33 -12.93 6.32 -0.47
CA LYS A 33 -14.09 5.53 0.00
C LYS A 33 -14.81 4.70 -1.07
N LEU A 34 -14.22 4.57 -2.26
CA LEU A 34 -14.72 3.74 -3.38
C LEU A 34 -13.98 2.39 -3.50
N ASN A 35 -13.32 1.93 -2.44
CA ASN A 35 -12.49 0.72 -2.42
C ASN A 35 -11.33 0.69 -3.44
N ILE A 36 -10.99 1.81 -4.11
CA ILE A 36 -9.93 1.88 -5.13
C ILE A 36 -8.59 1.39 -4.59
N ALA A 37 -8.21 1.82 -3.37
CA ALA A 37 -6.95 1.38 -2.75
C ALA A 37 -6.90 -0.14 -2.54
N ARG A 38 -8.03 -0.75 -2.16
CA ARG A 38 -8.14 -2.21 -1.98
C ARG A 38 -8.03 -2.93 -3.33
N GLN A 39 -8.69 -2.43 -4.36
CA GLN A 39 -8.61 -3.02 -5.71
C GLN A 39 -7.18 -2.98 -6.25
N LEU A 40 -6.50 -1.83 -6.10
CA LEU A 40 -5.09 -1.69 -6.48
C LEU A 40 -4.19 -2.63 -5.67
N TRP A 41 -4.42 -2.75 -4.36
CA TRP A 41 -3.68 -3.69 -3.51
C TRP A 41 -3.87 -5.15 -3.95
N SER A 42 -5.11 -5.60 -4.13
CA SER A 42 -5.42 -6.97 -4.58
C SER A 42 -4.73 -7.28 -5.91
N ALA A 43 -4.86 -6.40 -6.90
CA ALA A 43 -4.23 -6.59 -8.20
C ALA A 43 -2.69 -6.59 -8.13
N ALA A 44 -2.09 -5.69 -7.33
CA ALA A 44 -0.65 -5.67 -7.15
C ALA A 44 -0.12 -6.93 -6.44
N ASN A 45 -0.84 -7.42 -5.43
CA ASN A 45 -0.51 -8.64 -4.71
C ASN A 45 -0.60 -9.86 -5.64
N GLU A 46 -1.68 -10.00 -6.41
CA GLU A 46 -1.84 -11.10 -7.38
C GLU A 46 -0.67 -11.17 -8.37
N ILE A 47 -0.26 -10.02 -8.92
CA ILE A 47 0.91 -9.95 -9.81
C ILE A 47 2.19 -10.35 -9.08
N CYS A 48 2.43 -9.83 -7.87
CA CYS A 48 3.63 -10.17 -7.11
C CYS A 48 3.70 -11.67 -6.79
N ILE A 49 2.57 -12.30 -6.40
CA ILE A 49 2.48 -13.74 -6.15
C ILE A 49 2.75 -14.55 -7.43
N ALA A 50 2.15 -14.15 -8.56
CA ALA A 50 2.40 -14.79 -9.85
C ALA A 50 3.89 -14.70 -10.27
N GLU A 51 4.58 -13.64 -9.86
CA GLU A 51 6.03 -13.44 -10.07
C GLU A 51 6.92 -14.07 -8.97
N GLY A 52 6.35 -14.91 -8.10
CA GLY A 52 7.08 -15.67 -7.08
C GLY A 52 7.36 -14.91 -5.79
N SER A 53 6.58 -13.88 -5.44
CA SER A 53 6.55 -13.36 -4.07
C SER A 53 6.05 -14.44 -3.10
N ASN A 54 6.53 -14.41 -1.86
CA ASN A 54 6.05 -15.25 -0.77
C ASN A 54 4.81 -14.67 -0.06
N GLY A 55 4.29 -13.54 -0.54
CA GLY A 55 3.15 -12.86 0.08
C GLY A 55 3.50 -12.05 1.32
N ASN A 56 4.79 -11.93 1.65
CA ASN A 56 5.26 -11.06 2.72
C ASN A 56 5.46 -9.64 2.18
N TYR A 57 4.91 -8.67 2.90
CA TYR A 57 5.08 -7.27 2.55
C TYR A 57 5.38 -6.41 3.76
N TRP A 58 6.01 -5.27 3.51
CA TRP A 58 6.21 -4.23 4.50
C TRP A 58 5.97 -2.84 3.93
N VAL A 59 5.61 -1.89 4.80
CA VAL A 59 5.35 -0.49 4.43
C VAL A 59 5.77 0.45 5.54
N LYS A 60 6.24 1.64 5.16
CA LYS A 60 6.37 2.80 6.05
C LYS A 60 5.07 3.59 6.00
N SER A 61 4.22 3.40 7.00
CA SER A 61 2.89 4.02 7.06
C SER A 61 2.93 5.38 7.78
N SER A 62 2.22 6.37 7.24
CA SER A 62 1.86 7.56 8.02
C SER A 62 0.77 7.20 9.03
N THR A 63 0.65 7.94 10.13
CA THR A 63 -0.39 7.68 11.15
C THR A 63 -1.79 7.56 10.55
N MET A 64 -2.12 8.41 9.57
CA MET A 64 -3.44 8.45 8.94
C MET A 64 -3.71 7.26 8.00
N ALA A 65 -2.65 6.58 7.54
CA ALA A 65 -2.78 5.45 6.61
C ALA A 65 -2.81 4.09 7.33
N ILE A 66 -2.54 4.02 8.63
CA ILE A 66 -2.58 2.79 9.42
C ILE A 66 -3.90 2.03 9.21
N PRO A 67 -5.09 2.64 9.35
CA PRO A 67 -6.36 1.92 9.17
C PRO A 67 -6.56 1.38 7.75
N VAL A 68 -5.94 2.01 6.74
CA VAL A 68 -5.99 1.54 5.35
C VAL A 68 -5.20 0.24 5.22
N TYR A 69 -3.97 0.21 5.72
CA TYR A 69 -3.12 -0.97 5.66
C TYR A 69 -3.62 -2.11 6.56
N GLU A 70 -4.18 -1.80 7.73
CA GLU A 70 -4.86 -2.81 8.58
C GLU A 70 -6.00 -3.49 7.82
N SER A 71 -6.76 -2.72 7.03
CA SER A 71 -7.82 -3.29 6.20
C SER A 71 -7.31 -4.24 5.11
N PHE A 72 -6.03 -4.15 4.75
CA PHE A 72 -5.36 -5.07 3.82
C PHE A 72 -4.73 -6.28 4.54
N GLY A 73 -4.75 -6.30 5.87
CA GLY A 73 -4.17 -7.36 6.70
C GLY A 73 -2.81 -7.01 7.31
N PHE A 74 -2.25 -5.83 7.02
CA PHE A 74 -0.99 -5.42 7.64
C PHE A 74 -1.18 -5.18 9.14
N ARG A 75 -0.12 -5.41 9.90
CA ARG A 75 -0.08 -5.16 11.35
C ARG A 75 1.10 -4.25 11.66
N LEU A 76 0.96 -3.43 12.71
CA LEU A 76 2.05 -2.60 13.20
C LEU A 76 3.23 -3.49 13.64
N ASP A 77 4.42 -3.13 13.19
CA ASP A 77 5.67 -3.79 13.51
C ASP A 77 6.55 -2.82 14.31
N GLY A 78 6.21 -2.70 15.59
CA GLY A 78 6.94 -1.88 16.54
C GLY A 78 6.48 -0.42 16.67
N ALA A 79 7.39 0.40 17.18
CA ALA A 79 7.11 1.76 17.60
C ALA A 79 7.24 2.78 16.45
N LYS A 80 6.68 3.97 16.69
CA LYS A 80 6.84 5.16 15.87
C LYS A 80 8.33 5.41 15.56
N SER A 81 8.67 5.49 14.28
CA SER A 81 10.02 5.79 13.79
C SER A 81 10.08 7.17 13.14
N LYS A 82 11.28 7.77 13.09
CA LYS A 82 11.55 9.04 12.41
C LYS A 82 12.80 8.89 11.56
N GLN A 83 12.71 9.26 10.28
CA GLN A 83 13.84 9.28 9.35
C GLN A 83 13.71 10.53 8.47
N ASP A 84 14.79 11.28 8.27
CA ASP A 84 14.84 12.47 7.40
C ASP A 84 13.73 13.50 7.70
N GLY A 85 13.36 13.64 8.98
CA GLY A 85 12.27 14.52 9.43
C GLY A 85 10.87 13.93 9.30
N ILE A 86 10.70 12.81 8.60
CA ILE A 86 9.42 12.14 8.36
C ILE A 86 9.16 11.10 9.45
N VAL A 87 7.98 11.18 10.05
CA VAL A 87 7.48 10.19 11.01
C VAL A 87 6.73 9.09 10.26
N TYR A 88 7.04 7.84 10.56
CA TYR A 88 6.32 6.68 10.03
C TYR A 88 6.21 5.55 11.05
N TYR A 89 5.32 4.61 10.77
CA TYR A 89 5.14 3.35 11.49
C TYR A 89 5.46 2.22 10.52
N SER A 90 6.36 1.31 10.90
CA SER A 90 6.58 0.09 10.12
C SER A 90 5.34 -0.78 10.26
N MET A 91 4.85 -1.33 9.15
CA MET A 91 3.79 -2.33 9.18
C MET A 91 4.18 -3.49 8.27
N GLN A 92 3.80 -4.70 8.67
CA GLN A 92 4.08 -5.92 7.92
C GLN A 92 2.80 -6.70 7.63
N LEU A 93 2.76 -7.35 6.46
CA LEU A 93 1.80 -8.38 6.11
C LEU A 93 2.58 -9.67 5.94
N VAL A 94 2.16 -10.71 6.66
CA VAL A 94 2.69 -12.07 6.55
C VAL A 94 1.46 -12.99 6.40
N PRO A 95 1.47 -13.97 5.47
CA PRO A 95 0.40 -14.94 5.27
C PRO A 95 0.00 -15.71 6.53
#